data_AF-A0A2M7CLN3-F1
#
_entry.id   AF-A0A2M7CLN3-F1
#
_cell.length_a   1.000
_cell.length_b   1.000
_cell.length_c   1.000
_cell.angle_alpha   90.00
_cell.angle_beta   90.00
_cell.angle_gamma   90.00
#
_symmetry.space_group_name_H-M   'P 1'
#
loop_
_entity.id
_entity.type
_entity.pdbx_description
1 polymer ?
#
loop_
_entity_poly.entity_id
_entity_poly.type
_entity_poly.pdbx_seq_one_letter_code
_entity_poly.pdbx_strand_id
1 'polypeptide(L)' 'MNFPVLSVIVFTPMVAAALLLLMPAERRNETRALALAAATFALILSAWVYIQYLVNGMTGYQFVEEYA' A
#
# COMPACT_ATOMS: atom_id res chain seq x y z
N MET A 1 6.76 -10.50 15.87
CA MET A 1 5.98 -10.65 14.63
C MET A 1 6.29 -9.43 13.76
N ASN A 2 7.05 -9.61 12.68
CA ASN A 2 7.30 -8.51 11.73
C ASN A 2 6.00 -8.23 10.97
N PHE A 3 5.56 -6.98 10.97
CA PHE A 3 4.44 -6.55 10.16
C PHE A 3 4.88 -6.49 8.68
N PRO A 4 4.20 -7.18 7.75
CA PRO A 4 4.62 -7.27 6.35
C PRO A 4 4.24 -6.00 5.57
N VAL A 5 4.95 -4.91 5.84
CA VAL A 5 4.65 -3.59 5.29
C VAL A 5 4.80 -3.52 3.78
N LEU A 6 5.77 -4.22 3.18
CA LEU A 6 5.95 -4.22 1.73
C LEU A 6 4.80 -4.95 1.03
N SER A 7 4.40 -6.11 1.53
CA SER A 7 3.22 -6.83 1.04
C SER A 7 1.98 -5.94 1.08
N VAL A 8 1.74 -5.26 2.21
CA VAL A 8 0.59 -4.37 2.34
C VAL A 8 0.63 -3.26 1.29
N ILE A 9 1.79 -2.61 1.07
CA ILE A 9 1.94 -1.57 0.05
C ILE A 9 1.68 -2.14 -1.36
N VAL A 10 2.28 -3.29 -1.69
CA VAL A 10 2.21 -3.91 -3.02
C VAL A 10 0.80 -4.42 -3.35
N PHE A 11 0.10 -5.00 -2.38
CA PHE A 11 -1.24 -5.57 -2.59
C PHE A 11 -2.38 -4.56 -2.40
N THR A 12 -2.14 -3.40 -1.78
CA THR A 12 -3.19 -2.36 -1.62
C THR A 12 -3.87 -1.99 -2.95
N PRO A 13 -3.15 -1.69 -4.05
CA PRO A 13 -3.77 -1.36 -5.32
C PRO A 13 -4.62 -2.51 -5.89
N MET A 14 -4.19 -3.77 -5.69
CA MET A 14 -4.95 -4.95 -6.14
C MET A 14 -6.26 -5.09 -5.38
N VAL A 15 -6.23 -4.95 -4.05
CA VAL A 15 -7.44 -4.98 -3.21
C VAL A 15 -8.37 -3.83 -3.59
N ALA A 16 -7.83 -2.63 -3.77
CA ALA A 16 -8.61 -1.47 -4.20
C ALA A 16 -9.26 -1.69 -5.57
N ALA A 17 -8.54 -2.26 -6.53
CA ALA A 17 -9.08 -2.61 -7.85
C ALA A 17 -10.21 -3.64 -7.74
N ALA A 18 -10.05 -4.69 -6.92
CA ALA A 18 -11.10 -5.68 -6.69
C ALA A 18 -12.36 -5.03 -6.09
N LEU A 19 -12.19 -4.14 -5.11
CA LEU A 19 -13.30 -3.40 -4.51
C LEU A 19 -13.98 -2.47 -5.54
N LEU A 20 -13.22 -1.78 -6.38
CA LEU A 20 -13.76 -0.92 -7.44
C LEU A 20 -14.62 -1.70 -8.44
N LEU A 21 -14.25 -2.93 -8.78
CA LEU A 21 -15.02 -3.79 -9.67
C LEU A 21 -16.38 -4.20 -9.10
N LEU A 22 -16.53 -4.19 -7.78
CA LEU A 22 -17.80 -4.48 -7.09
C LEU A 22 -18.71 -3.24 -6.99
N MET A 23 -18.21 -2.06 -7.37
CA MET A 23 -18.98 -0.81 -7.27
C MET A 23 -19.82 -0.55 -8.52
N PRO A 24 -21.06 -0.03 -8.36
CA PRO A 24 -21.88 0.39 -9.50
C PRO A 24 -21.21 1.51 -10.30
N ALA A 25 -21.29 1.45 -11.64
CA ALA A 25 -20.61 2.37 -12.55
C ALA A 25 -21.12 3.82 -12.42
N GLU A 26 -22.33 4.01 -11.91
CA GLU A 26 -22.96 5.30 -11.69
C GLU A 26 -22.31 6.07 -10.52
N ARG A 27 -21.69 5.36 -9.58
CA ARG A 27 -21.11 5.92 -8.34
C ARG A 27 -19.71 6.47 -8.52
N ARG A 28 -19.55 7.37 -9.51
CA ARG A 28 -18.25 7.93 -9.93
C ARG A 28 -17.47 8.64 -8.82
N ASN A 29 -18.18 9.28 -7.88
CA ASN A 29 -17.50 9.98 -6.78
C ASN A 29 -16.93 9.00 -5.76
N GLU A 30 -17.69 7.94 -5.41
CA GLU A 30 -17.25 6.92 -4.47
C GLU A 30 -16.07 6.11 -5.04
N THR A 31 -16.11 5.74 -6.32
CA THR A 31 -15.00 5.03 -6.98
C THR A 31 -13.71 5.87 -7.00
N ARG A 32 -13.81 7.17 -7.29
CA ARG A 32 -12.66 8.09 -7.20
C ARG A 32 -12.14 8.22 -5.78
N ALA A 33 -13.02 8.33 -4.80
CA ALA A 33 -12.64 8.43 -3.39
C ALA A 33 -11.91 7.16 -2.91
N LEU A 34 -12.40 5.98 -3.28
CA LEU A 34 -11.76 4.70 -2.95
C LEU A 34 -10.36 4.59 -3.59
N ALA A 35 -10.25 4.91 -4.89
CA ALA A 35 -8.98 4.91 -5.59
C ALA A 35 -7.97 5.88 -4.95
N LEU A 36 -8.43 7.09 -4.61
CA LEU A 36 -7.61 8.10 -3.93
C LEU A 36 -7.17 7.63 -2.55
N ALA A 37 -8.09 7.04 -1.76
CA ALA A 37 -7.79 6.53 -0.43
C ALA A 37 -6.74 5.42 -0.49
N ALA A 38 -6.87 4.46 -1.41
CA ALA A 38 -5.90 3.39 -1.59
C ALA A 38 -4.51 3.92 -2.00
N ALA A 39 -4.46 4.84 -2.97
CA ALA A 39 -3.21 5.46 -3.41
C ALA A 39 -2.53 6.27 -2.29
N THR A 40 -3.32 7.03 -1.53
CA THR A 40 -2.82 7.83 -0.41
C THR A 40 -2.31 6.94 0.72
N PHE A 41 -3.02 5.86 1.03
CA PHE A 41 -2.58 4.87 2.02
C PHE A 41 -1.24 4.23 1.62
N ALA A 42 -1.12 3.77 0.37
CA ALA A 42 0.13 3.20 -0.14
C ALA A 42 1.27 4.23 -0.13
N LEU A 43 0.99 5.49 -0.46
CA LEU A 43 1.98 6.58 -0.44
C LEU A 43 2.48 6.87 0.99
N ILE A 44 1.58 6.97 1.96
CA ILE A 44 1.95 7.21 3.36
C ILE A 44 2.83 6.08 3.89
N LEU A 45 2.45 4.82 3.64
CA LEU A 45 3.25 3.68 4.07
C LEU A 45 4.62 3.64 3.36
N SER A 46 4.66 3.96 2.07
CA SER A 46 5.91 4.03 1.31
C SER A 46 6.84 5.12 1.85
N ALA A 47 6.29 6.30 2.15
CA ALA A 47 7.04 7.39 2.77
C ALA A 47 7.56 7.00 4.16
N TRP A 48 6.74 6.32 4.96
CA TRP A 48 7.15 5.81 6.27
C TRP A 48 8.33 4.83 6.16
N VAL A 49 8.24 3.83 5.27
CA VAL A 49 9.32 2.86 5.02
C VAL A 49 10.59 3.56 4.55
N TYR A 50 10.47 4.54 3.65
CA TYR A 50 11.59 5.33 3.18
C TYR A 50 12.28 6.13 4.31
N ILE A 51 11.51 6.77 5.19
CA ILE A 51 12.05 7.48 6.35
C ILE A 51 12.77 6.52 7.29
N GLN A 52 12.20 5.33 7.54
CA GLN A 52 12.85 4.31 8.37
C GLN A 52 14.19 3.85 7.78
N TYR A 53 14.25 3.64 6.46
CA TYR A 53 15.50 3.31 5.78
C TYR A 53 16.56 4.41 5.98
N LEU A 54 16.16 5.67 5.79
CA LEU A 54 17.07 6.82 5.87
C LEU A 54 17.57 7.09 7.30
N VAL A 55 16.67 7.09 8.28
CA VAL A 55 16.99 7.45 9.69
C VAL A 55 17.84 6.38 10.36
N ASN A 56 17.62 5.10 10.04
CA ASN A 56 18.36 4.01 10.64
C ASN A 56 19.66 3.67 9.89
N GLY A 57 20.03 4.44 8.86
CA GLY A 57 21.26 4.25 8.10
C GLY A 57 21.38 2.85 7.48
N MET A 58 20.24 2.27 7.09
CA MET A 58 20.21 0.89 6.63
C MET A 58 20.89 0.74 5.26
N THR A 59 21.43 -0.44 4.96
CA THR A 59 22.13 -0.72 3.69
C THR A 59 21.72 -2.07 3.11
N GLY A 60 21.55 -2.17 1.79
CA GLY A 60 21.06 -3.40 1.16
C GLY A 60 19.56 -3.66 1.37
N TYR A 61 19.11 -4.90 1.15
CA TYR A 61 17.70 -5.28 1.31
C TYR A 61 17.36 -5.49 2.79
N GLN A 62 16.40 -4.70 3.30
CA GLN A 62 16.09 -4.63 4.73
C GLN A 62 14.71 -5.20 5.07
N PHE A 63 13.74 -4.97 4.19
CA PHE A 63 12.35 -5.38 4.40
C PHE A 63 12.05 -6.65 3.59
N VAL A 64 12.91 -7.67 3.70
CA VAL A 64 12.68 -8.95 3.02
C VAL A 64 11.59 -9.70 3.75
N GLU A 65 10.49 -9.97 3.04
CA GLU A 65 9.35 -10.70 3.56
C GLU A 65 9.37 -12.11 2.98
N GLU A 66 9.68 -13.09 3.83
CA GLU A 66 9.70 -14.51 3.47
C GLU A 66 8.41 -15.18 3.93
N TYR A 67 7.85 -16.02 3.05
CA TYR A 67 6.75 -16.92 3.40
C TYR A 67 7.31 -18.34 3.49
N ALA A 68 7.08 -18.99 4.64
CA ALA A 68 7.45 -20.39 4.88
C ALA A 68 6.45 -21.35 4.23
#